data_AF-A1ZX89-F1
#
_entry.id   AF-A1ZX89-F1
#
_cell.length_a   1.000
_cell.length_b   1.000
_cell.length_c   1.000
_cell.angle_alpha   90.00
_cell.angle_beta   90.00
_cell.angle_gamma   90.00
#
_symmetry.space_group_name_H-M   'P 1'
#
loop_
_entity.id
_entity.type
_entity.pdbx_description
1 polymer ?
#
loop_
_entity_poly.entity_id
_entity_poly.type
_entity_poly.pdbx_seq_one_letter_code
_entity_poly.pdbx_strand_id
1 'polypeptide(L)'
;MDDQDEPRGGLNGQAIGLVVVSILLVVSLFLTYKYYKDYKKVKSTEKEKTAAVDSLKGLSSSLKDSVSSKTTENEELLKRKFELEDKLNKVEDKRDSVQKLLNNSRYRERRYRVEAARLKRLLEDAQDKVDSLQKAYDEISAGSGSTLAEYRKQIEQLTTERNSLASQNQTMQAELSKLKNDTQNALFALTVRAIPGELKRNRFSASTKARNTDRIQVSFQLTRAPAANENIVIKLFDATNKEVPLKPAYRNNIGKPTPTNQQVIVEPDSDARRKFSRGNYSIRLFLTNVDQGINNQSIGIAEFSLR
;
A
#
# COMPACT_ATOMS: atom_id res chain seq x y z
N MET A 1 60.02 -18.41 181.64
CA MET A 1 61.25 -17.60 181.69
C MET A 1 62.28 -18.37 180.92
N ASP A 2 62.89 -17.92 179.84
CA ASP A 2 62.76 -16.68 179.05
C ASP A 2 63.54 -16.92 177.75
N ASP A 3 63.11 -16.25 176.69
CA ASP A 3 63.91 -15.58 175.66
C ASP A 3 64.96 -16.32 174.78
N GLN A 4 64.66 -16.27 173.46
CA GLN A 4 65.31 -15.42 172.44
C GLN A 4 65.83 -16.08 171.14
N ASP A 5 65.28 -15.54 170.03
CA ASP A 5 65.89 -15.10 168.77
C ASP A 5 66.40 -16.09 167.68
N GLU A 6 65.61 -16.14 166.58
CA GLU A 6 65.89 -15.75 165.16
C GLU A 6 67.31 -15.89 164.52
N PRO A 7 67.54 -15.77 163.17
CA PRO A 7 66.63 -15.63 162.00
C PRO A 7 67.00 -16.38 160.66
N ARG A 8 66.01 -16.45 159.74
CA ARG A 8 65.90 -16.12 158.27
C ARG A 8 66.92 -16.53 157.14
N GLY A 9 66.33 -16.88 155.97
CA GLY A 9 66.82 -16.66 154.58
C GLY A 9 66.89 -17.94 153.70
N GLY A 10 66.54 -18.07 152.40
CA GLY A 10 66.13 -17.22 151.27
C GLY A 10 66.14 -18.07 149.96
N LEU A 11 65.34 -17.71 148.93
CA LEU A 11 64.98 -18.48 147.70
C LEU A 11 66.12 -18.78 146.69
N ASN A 12 66.00 -19.88 145.90
CA ASN A 12 66.76 -20.10 144.66
C ASN A 12 65.95 -19.79 143.39
N GLY A 13 66.01 -18.53 142.94
CA GLY A 13 65.38 -18.00 141.71
C GLY A 13 66.00 -18.47 140.37
N GLN A 14 67.05 -19.29 140.39
CA GLN A 14 67.70 -19.76 139.15
C GLN A 14 66.93 -20.88 138.42
N ALA A 15 66.19 -21.73 139.14
CA ALA A 15 65.38 -22.79 138.53
C ALA A 15 64.12 -22.25 137.82
N ILE A 16 63.49 -21.22 138.40
CA ILE A 16 62.32 -20.56 137.80
C ILE A 16 62.75 -19.75 136.57
N GLY A 17 63.91 -19.09 136.62
CA GLY A 17 64.47 -18.37 135.47
C GLY A 17 64.72 -19.27 134.25
N LEU A 18 65.31 -20.46 134.44
CA LEU A 18 65.58 -21.39 133.35
C LEU A 18 64.31 -21.96 132.71
N VAL A 19 63.27 -22.23 133.49
CA VAL A 19 61.97 -22.70 132.98
C VAL A 19 61.26 -21.59 132.21
N VAL A 20 61.28 -20.35 132.70
CA VAL A 20 60.68 -19.21 131.99
C VAL A 20 61.43 -18.90 130.70
N VAL A 21 62.76 -18.95 130.69
CA VAL A 21 63.58 -18.73 129.48
C VAL A 21 63.38 -19.84 128.44
N SER A 22 63.27 -21.09 128.86
CA SER A 22 62.99 -22.20 127.94
C SER A 22 61.57 -22.13 127.37
N ILE A 23 60.56 -21.75 128.16
CA ILE A 23 59.21 -21.49 127.66
C ILE A 23 59.22 -20.31 126.68
N LEU A 24 59.90 -19.21 126.99
CA LEU A 24 60.01 -18.06 126.08
C LEU A 24 60.72 -18.42 124.77
N LEU A 25 61.76 -19.26 124.82
CA LEU A 25 62.43 -19.76 123.61
C LEU A 25 61.51 -20.66 122.78
N VAL A 26 60.73 -21.54 123.40
CA VAL A 26 59.76 -22.39 122.69
C VAL A 26 58.65 -21.53 122.07
N VAL A 27 58.15 -20.52 122.79
CA VAL A 27 57.16 -19.56 122.27
C VAL A 27 57.74 -18.73 121.13
N SER A 28 58.99 -18.27 121.24
CA SER A 28 59.70 -17.55 120.19
C SER A 28 59.92 -18.41 118.94
N LEU A 29 60.38 -19.65 119.11
CA LEU A 29 60.53 -20.63 118.03
C LEU A 29 59.19 -20.97 117.38
N PHE A 30 58.12 -21.08 118.18
CA PHE A 30 56.78 -21.32 117.65
C PHE A 30 56.24 -20.13 116.88
N LEU A 31 56.44 -18.90 117.38
CA LEU A 31 56.04 -17.68 116.68
C LEU A 31 56.84 -17.45 115.41
N THR A 32 58.16 -17.68 115.41
CA THR A 32 59.01 -17.58 114.22
C THR A 32 58.69 -18.67 113.21
N TYR A 33 58.41 -19.90 113.64
CA TYR A 33 57.95 -20.98 112.75
C TYR A 33 56.57 -20.65 112.16
N LYS A 34 55.62 -20.16 112.97
CA LYS A 34 54.29 -19.74 112.51
C LYS A 34 54.40 -18.57 111.52
N TYR A 35 55.22 -17.57 111.83
CA TYR A 35 55.48 -16.44 110.94
C TYR A 35 56.14 -16.87 109.63
N TYR A 36 57.13 -17.78 109.68
CA TYR A 36 57.78 -18.32 108.48
C TYR A 36 56.81 -19.17 107.64
N LYS A 37 55.97 -19.98 108.28
CA LYS A 37 54.94 -20.78 107.62
C LYS A 37 53.87 -19.89 106.98
N ASP A 38 53.40 -18.86 107.68
CA ASP A 38 52.43 -17.89 107.17
C ASP A 38 53.04 -17.03 106.07
N TYR A 39 54.30 -16.59 106.20
CA TYR A 39 55.02 -15.85 105.14
C TYR A 39 55.26 -16.71 103.89
N LYS A 40 55.65 -17.98 104.05
CA LYS A 40 55.80 -18.92 102.92
C LYS A 40 54.45 -19.19 102.25
N LYS A 41 53.37 -19.29 103.03
CA LYS A 41 52.00 -19.45 102.53
C LYS A 41 51.54 -18.20 101.79
N VAL A 42 51.72 -17.00 102.34
CA VAL A 42 51.39 -15.72 101.68
C VAL A 42 52.18 -15.57 100.38
N LYS A 43 53.49 -15.89 100.38
CA LYS A 43 54.34 -15.82 99.20
C LYS A 43 54.00 -16.87 98.14
N SER A 44 53.49 -18.05 98.53
CA SER A 44 52.95 -19.03 97.58
C SER A 44 51.60 -18.58 97.01
N THR A 45 50.70 -18.04 97.84
CA THR A 45 49.41 -17.51 97.36
C THR A 45 49.60 -16.28 96.48
N GLU A 46 50.60 -15.45 96.75
CA GLU A 46 50.95 -14.29 95.94
C GLU A 46 51.55 -14.74 94.59
N LYS A 47 52.42 -15.76 94.58
CA LYS A 47 52.91 -16.39 93.34
C LYS A 47 51.79 -17.05 92.52
N GLU A 48 50.84 -17.73 93.16
CA GLU A 48 49.67 -18.31 92.51
C GLU A 48 48.74 -17.22 91.95
N LYS A 49 48.52 -16.14 92.70
CA LYS A 49 47.75 -14.98 92.23
C LYS A 49 48.44 -14.27 91.07
N THR A 50 49.75 -14.06 91.12
CA THR A 50 50.49 -13.47 89.99
C THR A 50 50.45 -14.39 88.77
N ALA A 51 50.60 -15.71 88.95
CA ALA A 51 50.48 -16.66 87.86
C ALA A 51 49.06 -16.70 87.25
N ALA A 52 48.02 -16.59 88.08
CA ALA A 52 46.63 -16.51 87.62
C ALA A 52 46.32 -15.17 86.91
N VAL A 53 46.89 -14.06 87.40
CA VAL A 53 46.78 -12.75 86.73
C VAL A 53 47.53 -12.76 85.40
N ASP A 54 48.71 -13.36 85.33
CA ASP A 54 49.48 -13.51 84.10
C ASP A 54 48.76 -14.44 83.10
N SER A 55 48.13 -15.52 83.57
CA SER A 55 47.31 -16.39 82.71
C SER A 55 46.05 -15.70 82.20
N LEU A 56 45.36 -14.92 83.05
CA LEU A 56 44.20 -14.12 82.66
C LEU A 56 44.59 -13.01 81.68
N LYS A 57 45.77 -12.41 81.85
CA LYS A 57 46.32 -11.42 80.93
C LYS A 57 46.65 -12.05 79.58
N GLY A 58 47.23 -13.25 79.57
CA GLY A 58 47.49 -14.04 78.37
C GLY A 58 46.20 -14.48 77.63
N LEU A 59 45.17 -14.87 78.38
CA LEU A 59 43.86 -15.18 77.81
C LEU A 59 43.17 -13.92 77.25
N SER A 60 43.27 -12.79 77.96
CA SER A 60 42.73 -11.51 77.52
C SER A 60 43.43 -11.01 76.25
N SER A 61 44.76 -11.11 76.16
CA SER A 61 45.48 -10.79 74.93
C SER A 61 45.12 -11.75 73.79
N SER A 62 45.07 -13.06 74.05
CA SER A 62 44.67 -14.05 73.04
C SER A 62 43.23 -13.84 72.55
N LEU A 63 42.30 -13.47 73.45
CA LEU A 63 40.92 -13.16 73.10
C LEU A 63 40.85 -11.87 72.28
N LYS A 64 41.62 -10.84 72.66
CA LYS A 64 41.72 -9.59 71.90
C LYS A 64 42.28 -9.82 70.50
N ASP A 65 43.32 -10.63 70.37
CA ASP A 65 43.91 -10.99 69.08
C ASP A 65 42.93 -11.81 68.24
N SER A 66 42.20 -12.74 68.87
CA SER A 66 41.15 -13.51 68.20
C SER A 66 39.97 -12.64 67.75
N VAL A 67 39.53 -11.68 68.57
CA VAL A 67 38.47 -10.73 68.19
C VAL A 67 38.95 -9.85 67.05
N SER A 68 40.19 -9.35 67.11
CA SER A 68 40.79 -8.52 66.07
C SER A 68 40.91 -9.29 64.75
N SER A 69 41.38 -10.54 64.80
CA SER A 69 41.44 -11.45 63.66
C SER A 69 40.05 -11.75 63.08
N LYS A 70 39.03 -11.96 63.93
CA LYS A 70 37.65 -12.18 63.48
C LYS A 70 37.02 -10.91 62.91
N THR A 71 37.35 -9.73 63.43
CA THR A 71 36.90 -8.47 62.85
C THR A 71 37.52 -8.23 61.48
N THR A 72 38.83 -8.50 61.31
CA THR A 72 39.48 -8.38 60.00
C THR A 72 38.93 -9.41 59.00
N GLU A 73 38.69 -10.65 59.44
CA GLU A 73 38.07 -11.69 58.60
C GLU A 73 36.65 -11.27 58.18
N ASN A 74 35.86 -10.71 59.09
CA ASN A 74 34.53 -10.20 58.77
C ASN A 74 34.57 -9.01 57.80
N GLU A 75 35.51 -8.08 57.96
CA GLU A 75 35.70 -6.97 57.02
C GLU A 75 36.08 -7.48 55.63
N GLU A 76 36.97 -8.49 55.54
CA GLU A 76 37.31 -9.15 54.28
C GLU A 76 36.11 -9.87 53.65
N LEU A 77 35.32 -10.59 54.45
CA LEU A 77 34.10 -11.25 53.99
C LEU A 77 33.06 -10.24 53.50
N LEU A 78 32.90 -9.10 54.16
CA LEU A 78 32.01 -8.02 53.73
C LEU A 78 32.48 -7.42 52.40
N LYS A 79 33.78 -7.14 52.24
CA LYS A 79 34.35 -6.68 50.96
C LYS A 79 34.09 -7.69 49.84
N ARG A 80 34.38 -8.98 50.09
CA ARG A 80 34.10 -10.05 49.11
C ARG A 80 32.62 -10.16 48.79
N LYS A 81 31.74 -10.00 49.78
CA LYS A 81 30.29 -9.99 49.57
C LYS A 81 29.87 -8.86 48.62
N PHE A 82 30.33 -7.63 48.87
CA PHE A 82 30.03 -6.50 47.99
C PHE A 82 30.59 -6.69 46.57
N GLU A 83 31.81 -7.21 46.44
CA GLU A 83 32.38 -7.53 45.12
C GLU A 83 31.56 -8.60 44.38
N LEU A 84 31.03 -9.59 45.09
CA LEU A 84 30.18 -10.62 44.50
C LEU A 84 28.81 -10.07 44.10
N GLU A 85 28.21 -9.19 44.90
CA GLU A 85 26.96 -8.50 44.56
C GLU A 85 27.13 -7.59 43.33
N ASP A 86 28.23 -6.83 43.24
CA ASP A 86 28.53 -6.01 42.06
C ASP A 86 28.76 -6.87 40.80
N LYS A 87 29.47 -8.00 40.94
CA LYS A 87 29.62 -8.97 39.84
C LYS A 87 28.29 -9.58 39.43
N LEU A 88 27.41 -9.90 40.39
CA LEU A 88 26.06 -10.43 40.12
C LEU A 88 25.23 -9.41 39.34
N ASN A 89 25.16 -8.16 39.80
CA ASN A 89 24.45 -7.08 39.12
C ASN A 89 24.97 -6.88 37.68
N LYS A 90 26.29 -6.87 37.48
CA LYS A 90 26.91 -6.79 36.14
C LYS A 90 26.54 -7.97 35.24
N VAL A 91 26.38 -9.17 35.80
CA VAL A 91 25.96 -10.36 35.05
C VAL A 91 24.47 -10.27 34.70
N GLU A 92 23.62 -9.78 35.61
CA GLU A 92 22.20 -9.56 35.35
C GLU A 92 21.96 -8.49 34.27
N ASP A 93 22.67 -7.36 34.32
CA ASP A 93 22.61 -6.32 33.28
C ASP A 93 23.01 -6.87 31.90
N LYS A 94 24.06 -7.70 31.85
CA LYS A 94 24.49 -8.38 30.63
C LYS A 94 23.44 -9.37 30.14
N ARG A 95 22.84 -10.17 31.04
CA ARG A 95 21.76 -11.11 30.71
C ARG A 95 20.57 -10.37 30.12
N ASP A 96 20.18 -9.25 30.71
CA ASP A 96 19.05 -8.45 30.24
C ASP A 96 19.34 -7.78 28.88
N SER A 97 20.58 -7.34 28.66
CA SER A 97 21.05 -6.87 27.35
C SER A 97 21.02 -7.97 26.28
N VAL A 98 21.53 -9.17 26.60
CA VAL A 98 21.47 -10.34 25.71
C VAL A 98 20.02 -10.74 25.44
N GLN A 99 19.14 -10.69 26.43
CA GLN A 99 17.72 -11.00 26.25
C GLN A 99 17.03 -9.96 25.34
N LYS A 100 17.35 -8.67 25.50
CA LYS A 100 16.88 -7.60 24.60
C LYS A 100 17.38 -7.83 23.17
N LEU A 101 18.67 -8.17 23.00
CA LEU A 101 19.25 -8.48 21.69
C LEU A 101 18.62 -9.73 21.06
N LEU A 102 18.40 -10.79 21.83
CA LEU A 102 17.76 -12.02 21.39
C LEU A 102 16.31 -11.76 20.96
N ASN A 103 15.56 -10.98 21.74
CA ASN A 103 14.20 -10.59 21.39
C ASN A 103 14.16 -9.72 20.12
N ASN A 104 15.10 -8.78 19.98
CA ASN A 104 15.22 -7.96 18.77
C ASN A 104 15.59 -8.81 17.54
N SER A 105 16.52 -9.77 17.71
CA SER A 105 16.91 -10.72 16.67
C SER A 105 15.73 -11.60 16.25
N ARG A 106 14.99 -12.19 17.19
CA ARG A 106 13.76 -12.96 16.94
C ARG A 106 12.68 -12.12 16.25
N TYR A 107 12.53 -10.86 16.65
CA TYR A 107 11.58 -9.94 16.02
C TYR A 107 11.97 -9.63 14.57
N ARG A 108 13.26 -9.34 14.31
CA ARG A 108 13.80 -9.13 12.96
C ARG A 108 13.63 -10.37 12.11
N GLU A 109 13.99 -11.55 12.63
CA GLU A 109 13.84 -12.83 11.94
C GLU A 109 12.39 -13.09 11.55
N ARG A 110 11.43 -12.89 12.47
CA ARG A 110 10.00 -13.03 12.18
C ARG A 110 9.57 -12.06 11.08
N ARG A 111 10.01 -10.80 11.13
CA ARG A 111 9.72 -9.79 10.10
C ARG A 111 10.28 -10.20 8.73
N TYR A 112 11.53 -10.68 8.69
CA TYR A 112 12.15 -11.15 7.45
C TYR A 112 11.46 -12.40 6.91
N ARG A 113 11.02 -13.34 7.75
CA ARG A 113 10.24 -14.51 7.31
C ARG A 113 8.91 -14.11 6.68
N VAL A 114 8.20 -13.15 7.29
CA VAL A 114 6.94 -12.63 6.73
C VAL A 114 7.19 -11.93 5.39
N GLU A 115 8.23 -11.11 5.30
CA GLU A 115 8.58 -10.45 4.04
C GLU A 115 9.02 -11.44 2.97
N ALA A 116 9.81 -12.46 3.32
CA ALA A 116 10.20 -13.52 2.40
C ALA A 116 8.99 -14.32 1.89
N ALA A 117 8.02 -14.62 2.75
CA ALA A 117 6.77 -15.26 2.35
C ALA A 117 5.93 -14.35 1.43
N ARG A 118 5.90 -13.05 1.70
CA ARG A 118 5.24 -12.06 0.83
C ARG A 118 5.90 -11.99 -0.55
N LEU A 119 7.23 -11.89 -0.58
CA LEU A 119 8.02 -11.88 -1.82
C LEU A 119 7.87 -13.18 -2.60
N LYS A 120 7.85 -14.33 -1.93
CA LYS A 120 7.60 -15.63 -2.57
C LYS A 120 6.23 -15.67 -3.25
N ARG A 121 5.16 -15.21 -2.59
CA ARG A 121 3.82 -15.13 -3.19
C ARG A 121 3.76 -14.18 -4.39
N LEU A 122 4.46 -13.03 -4.30
CA LEU A 122 4.54 -12.10 -5.43
C LEU A 122 5.29 -12.71 -6.62
N LEU A 123 6.32 -13.53 -6.36
CA LEU A 123 7.06 -14.24 -7.39
C LEU A 123 6.18 -15.32 -8.03
N GLU A 124 5.45 -16.11 -7.24
CA GLU A 124 4.49 -17.10 -7.73
C GLU A 124 3.39 -16.43 -8.58
N ASP A 125 2.76 -15.35 -8.12
CA ASP A 125 1.74 -14.61 -8.88
C ASP A 125 2.31 -13.99 -10.18
N ALA A 126 3.55 -13.49 -10.14
CA ALA A 126 4.21 -12.99 -11.35
C ALA A 126 4.53 -14.11 -12.35
N GLN A 127 4.94 -15.28 -11.86
CA GLN A 127 5.23 -16.45 -12.68
C GLN A 127 3.95 -16.99 -13.33
N ASP A 128 2.85 -17.11 -12.58
CA ASP A 128 1.53 -17.51 -13.10
C ASP A 128 1.05 -16.55 -14.20
N LYS A 129 1.29 -15.24 -14.03
CA LYS A 129 0.98 -14.23 -15.05
C LYS A 129 1.82 -14.41 -16.29
N VAL A 130 3.13 -14.62 -16.16
CA VAL A 130 4.02 -14.89 -17.29
C VAL A 130 3.59 -16.14 -18.03
N ASP A 131 3.27 -17.23 -17.32
CA ASP A 131 2.80 -18.48 -17.93
C ASP A 131 1.45 -18.30 -18.64
N SER A 132 0.53 -17.51 -18.07
CA SER A 132 -0.75 -17.20 -18.74
C SER A 132 -0.56 -16.31 -19.98
N LEU A 133 0.35 -15.34 -19.93
CA LEU A 133 0.70 -14.48 -21.06
C LEU A 133 1.42 -15.29 -22.14
N GLN A 134 2.29 -16.22 -21.76
CA GLN A 134 2.96 -17.12 -22.69
C GLN A 134 1.94 -18.03 -23.36
N LYS A 135 0.99 -18.62 -22.61
CA LYS A 135 -0.11 -19.39 -23.19
C LYS A 135 -0.98 -18.56 -24.13
N ALA A 136 -1.34 -17.33 -23.74
CA ALA A 136 -2.10 -16.43 -24.61
C ALA A 136 -1.29 -16.06 -25.86
N TYR A 137 0.02 -15.85 -25.74
CA TYR A 137 0.92 -15.62 -26.87
C TYR A 137 1.06 -16.85 -27.76
N ASP A 138 1.14 -18.05 -27.19
CA ASP A 138 1.21 -19.32 -27.92
C ASP A 138 -0.12 -19.60 -28.64
N GLU A 139 -1.27 -19.31 -28.04
CA GLU A 139 -2.58 -19.37 -28.68
C GLU A 139 -2.74 -18.33 -29.78
N ILE A 140 -2.30 -17.09 -29.55
CA ILE A 140 -2.28 -16.04 -30.58
C ILE A 140 -1.30 -16.40 -31.68
N SER A 141 -0.12 -16.95 -31.40
CA SER A 141 0.90 -17.29 -32.41
C SER A 141 0.52 -18.53 -33.22
N ALA A 142 -0.03 -19.57 -32.57
CA ALA A 142 -0.59 -20.74 -33.23
C ALA A 142 -1.83 -20.40 -34.07
N GLY A 143 -2.69 -19.50 -33.58
CA GLY A 143 -3.84 -18.97 -34.33
C GLY A 143 -3.47 -17.89 -35.37
N SER A 144 -2.33 -17.20 -35.22
CA SER A 144 -1.86 -16.16 -36.15
C SER A 144 -1.02 -16.69 -37.30
N GLY A 145 -0.46 -17.90 -37.20
CA GLY A 145 0.10 -18.59 -38.36
C GLY A 145 -0.95 -18.86 -39.45
N SER A 146 -2.14 -19.34 -39.06
CA SER A 146 -3.26 -19.54 -40.00
C SER A 146 -3.96 -18.24 -40.36
N THR A 147 -4.23 -17.35 -39.40
CA THR A 147 -4.93 -16.09 -39.70
C THR A 147 -4.09 -15.07 -40.45
N LEU A 148 -2.76 -15.00 -40.30
CA LEU A 148 -1.91 -14.10 -41.12
C LEU A 148 -1.89 -14.54 -42.60
N ALA A 149 -1.85 -15.85 -42.87
CA ALA A 149 -1.94 -16.38 -44.23
C ALA A 149 -3.33 -16.14 -44.84
N GLU A 150 -4.40 -16.32 -44.05
CA GLU A 150 -5.78 -16.01 -44.46
C GLU A 150 -5.99 -14.51 -44.68
N TYR A 151 -5.46 -13.64 -43.79
CA TYR A 151 -5.51 -12.19 -43.97
C TYR A 151 -4.71 -11.75 -45.19
N ARG A 152 -3.54 -12.34 -45.46
CA ARG A 152 -2.80 -12.07 -46.71
C ARG A 152 -3.63 -12.42 -47.95
N LYS A 153 -4.28 -13.58 -47.94
CA LYS A 153 -5.17 -14.02 -49.03
C LYS A 153 -6.39 -13.10 -49.18
N GLN A 154 -7.00 -12.68 -48.07
CA GLN A 154 -8.10 -11.72 -48.08
C GLN A 154 -7.67 -10.33 -48.56
N ILE A 155 -6.49 -9.85 -48.15
CA ILE A 155 -5.93 -8.57 -48.61
C ILE A 155 -5.64 -8.62 -50.10
N GLU A 156 -5.12 -9.74 -50.61
CA GLU A 156 -4.88 -9.94 -52.04
C GLU A 156 -6.21 -9.97 -52.83
N GLN A 157 -7.23 -10.67 -52.34
CA GLN A 157 -8.58 -10.66 -52.92
C GLN A 157 -9.19 -9.25 -52.92
N LEU A 158 -9.16 -8.54 -51.79
CA LEU A 158 -9.67 -7.16 -51.70
C LEU A 158 -8.88 -6.20 -52.59
N THR A 159 -7.58 -6.42 -52.77
CA THR A 159 -6.74 -5.60 -53.66
C THR A 159 -7.10 -5.84 -55.12
N THR A 160 -7.32 -7.09 -55.53
CA THR A 160 -7.75 -7.42 -56.89
C THR A 160 -9.16 -6.89 -57.19
N GLU A 161 -10.10 -7.03 -56.26
CA GLU A 161 -11.44 -6.43 -56.37
C GLU A 161 -11.37 -4.91 -56.45
N ARG A 162 -10.58 -4.26 -55.59
CA ARG A 162 -10.41 -2.79 -55.62
C ARG A 162 -9.82 -2.33 -56.95
N ASN A 163 -8.83 -3.04 -57.49
CA ASN A 163 -8.22 -2.70 -58.78
C ASN A 163 -9.22 -2.91 -59.93
N SER A 164 -10.02 -3.98 -59.89
CA SER A 164 -11.09 -4.22 -60.85
C SER A 164 -12.14 -3.11 -60.81
N LEU A 165 -12.62 -2.73 -59.62
CA LEU A 165 -13.57 -1.64 -59.42
C LEU A 165 -12.98 -0.29 -59.81
N ALA A 166 -11.70 -0.04 -59.55
CA ALA A 166 -11.02 1.18 -59.99
C ALA A 166 -10.94 1.26 -61.51
N SER A 167 -10.62 0.14 -62.18
CA SER A 167 -10.61 0.05 -63.64
C SER A 167 -12.02 0.25 -64.21
N GLN A 168 -13.04 -0.38 -63.64
CA GLN A 168 -14.45 -0.15 -64.03
C GLN A 168 -14.85 1.31 -63.83
N ASN A 169 -14.50 1.92 -62.70
CA ASN A 169 -14.76 3.35 -62.46
C ASN A 169 -14.04 4.25 -63.45
N GLN A 170 -12.81 3.92 -63.84
CA GLN A 170 -12.06 4.68 -64.84
C GLN A 170 -12.71 4.55 -66.23
N THR A 171 -13.16 3.34 -66.60
CA THR A 171 -13.92 3.10 -67.83
C THR A 171 -15.25 3.85 -67.82
N MET A 172 -16.01 3.77 -66.72
CA MET A 172 -17.26 4.51 -66.55
C MET A 172 -17.04 6.02 -66.54
N GLN A 173 -15.94 6.52 -65.96
CA GLN A 173 -15.57 7.95 -66.04
C GLN A 173 -15.18 8.35 -67.46
N ALA A 174 -14.50 7.49 -68.21
CA ALA A 174 -14.16 7.73 -69.61
C ALA A 174 -15.42 7.72 -70.49
N GLU A 175 -16.34 6.78 -70.27
CA GLU A 175 -17.66 6.72 -70.91
C GLU A 175 -18.52 7.93 -70.52
N LEU A 176 -18.56 8.32 -69.25
CA LEU A 176 -19.21 9.55 -68.79
C LEU A 176 -18.58 10.80 -69.39
N SER A 177 -17.27 10.82 -69.61
CA SER A 177 -16.58 11.95 -70.24
C SER A 177 -16.88 12.01 -71.74
N LYS A 178 -16.97 10.87 -72.42
CA LYS A 178 -17.44 10.77 -73.81
C LYS A 178 -18.90 11.20 -73.92
N LEU A 179 -19.78 10.66 -73.08
CA LEU A 179 -21.18 11.06 -72.97
C LEU A 179 -21.30 12.56 -72.64
N LYS A 180 -20.47 13.12 -71.75
CA LYS A 180 -20.44 14.55 -71.41
C LYS A 180 -20.05 15.42 -72.61
N ASN A 181 -19.18 14.92 -73.49
CA ASN A 181 -18.83 15.61 -74.74
C ASN A 181 -19.95 15.51 -75.78
N ASP A 182 -20.65 14.38 -75.86
CA ASP A 182 -21.83 14.20 -76.74
C ASP A 182 -23.09 14.91 -76.19
N THR A 183 -23.14 15.17 -74.88
CA THR A 183 -24.25 15.78 -74.15
C THR A 183 -23.87 17.08 -73.46
N GLN A 184 -23.00 17.91 -74.06
CA GLN A 184 -22.56 19.20 -73.48
C GLN A 184 -23.72 20.13 -73.02
N ASN A 185 -24.96 19.87 -73.45
CA ASN A 185 -26.16 20.58 -73.04
C ASN A 185 -27.11 19.80 -72.09
N ALA A 186 -26.78 18.58 -71.65
CA ALA A 186 -27.65 17.81 -70.75
C ALA A 186 -27.63 18.36 -69.32
N LEU A 187 -28.83 18.53 -68.77
CA LEU A 187 -29.04 18.99 -67.41
C LEU A 187 -29.14 17.78 -66.47
N PHE A 188 -28.15 17.59 -65.60
CA PHE A 188 -28.19 16.58 -64.54
C PHE A 188 -27.68 17.12 -63.21
N ALA A 189 -28.02 16.45 -62.12
CA ALA A 189 -27.52 16.80 -60.80
C ALA A 189 -26.19 16.07 -60.53
N LEU A 190 -25.12 16.85 -60.36
CA LEU A 190 -23.78 16.39 -59.97
C LEU A 190 -23.75 15.87 -58.54
N THR A 191 -24.45 16.58 -57.64
CA THR A 191 -24.61 16.17 -56.25
C THR A 191 -26.04 16.39 -55.83
N VAL A 192 -26.60 15.45 -55.07
CA VAL A 192 -27.90 15.58 -54.42
C VAL A 192 -27.74 15.09 -52.98
N ARG A 193 -28.20 15.90 -52.03
CA ARG A 193 -28.18 15.58 -50.61
C ARG A 193 -29.54 15.87 -50.02
N ALA A 194 -30.10 14.87 -49.34
CA ALA A 194 -31.33 15.00 -48.58
C ALA A 194 -31.01 14.88 -47.09
N ILE A 195 -31.31 15.92 -46.31
CA ILE A 195 -31.10 15.95 -44.87
C ILE A 195 -32.49 16.01 -44.22
N PRO A 196 -32.93 14.97 -43.50
CA PRO A 196 -34.16 15.04 -42.73
C PRO A 196 -34.01 15.92 -41.50
N GLY A 197 -35.09 16.57 -41.07
CA GLY A 197 -35.09 17.38 -39.86
C GLY A 197 -36.42 18.06 -39.58
N GLU A 198 -36.36 19.06 -38.72
CA GLU A 198 -37.50 19.88 -38.33
C GLU A 198 -37.17 21.37 -38.34
N LEU A 199 -38.17 22.24 -38.48
CA LEU A 199 -37.98 23.68 -38.38
C LEU A 199 -38.21 24.14 -36.93
N LYS A 200 -37.13 24.54 -36.26
CA LYS A 200 -37.17 25.10 -34.89
C LYS A 200 -36.85 26.59 -34.93
N ARG A 201 -37.78 27.43 -34.45
CA ARG A 201 -37.57 28.89 -34.36
C ARG A 201 -37.05 29.48 -35.69
N ASN A 202 -37.69 29.11 -36.81
CA ASN A 202 -37.29 29.46 -38.19
C ASN A 202 -35.90 28.96 -38.65
N ARG A 203 -35.25 28.05 -37.93
CA ARG A 203 -33.99 27.42 -38.35
C ARG A 203 -34.18 25.93 -38.58
N PHE A 204 -33.61 25.43 -39.67
CA PHE A 204 -33.62 23.99 -39.94
C PHE A 204 -32.71 23.26 -38.95
N SER A 205 -33.23 22.22 -38.32
CA SER A 205 -32.52 21.37 -37.36
C SER A 205 -32.52 19.94 -37.88
N ALA A 206 -31.36 19.46 -38.31
CA ALA A 206 -31.22 18.10 -38.84
C ALA A 206 -31.54 17.05 -37.78
N SER A 207 -32.32 16.03 -38.14
CA SER A 207 -32.64 14.90 -37.29
C SER A 207 -32.91 13.66 -38.12
N THR A 208 -32.33 12.54 -37.71
CA THR A 208 -32.61 11.21 -38.27
C THR A 208 -33.72 10.49 -37.52
N LYS A 209 -34.31 11.10 -36.47
CA LYS A 209 -35.41 10.48 -35.71
C LYS A 209 -36.73 10.79 -36.41
N ALA A 210 -37.45 9.79 -36.89
CA ALA A 210 -38.73 9.94 -37.61
C ALA A 210 -39.72 10.86 -36.86
N ARG A 211 -39.83 10.69 -35.54
CA ARG A 211 -40.69 11.51 -34.67
C ARG A 211 -40.28 12.99 -34.53
N ASN A 212 -39.10 13.37 -34.99
CA ASN A 212 -38.54 14.73 -34.99
C ASN A 212 -38.21 15.18 -36.43
N THR A 213 -38.80 14.52 -37.43
CA THR A 213 -38.66 14.88 -38.83
C THR A 213 -40.04 15.27 -39.35
N ASP A 214 -40.17 16.51 -39.79
CA ASP A 214 -41.35 17.02 -40.50
C ASP A 214 -40.98 17.63 -41.86
N ARG A 215 -39.69 17.88 -42.11
CA ARG A 215 -39.18 18.50 -43.32
C ARG A 215 -37.89 17.84 -43.79
N ILE A 216 -37.58 18.04 -45.06
CA ILE A 216 -36.34 17.57 -45.67
C ILE A 216 -35.65 18.76 -46.33
N GLN A 217 -34.42 19.03 -45.93
CA GLN A 217 -33.56 19.96 -46.65
C GLN A 217 -32.89 19.21 -47.81
N VAL A 218 -33.22 19.60 -49.02
CA VAL A 218 -32.66 19.06 -50.27
C VAL A 218 -31.66 20.08 -50.81
N SER A 219 -30.40 19.68 -50.93
CA SER A 219 -29.34 20.47 -51.54
C SER A 219 -28.85 19.75 -52.79
N PHE A 220 -28.74 20.44 -53.92
CA PHE A 220 -28.25 19.83 -55.15
C PHE A 220 -27.45 20.80 -56.00
N GLN A 221 -26.51 20.25 -56.76
CA GLN A 221 -25.70 20.97 -57.74
C GLN A 221 -25.99 20.45 -59.13
N LEU A 222 -26.34 21.33 -60.05
CA LEU A 222 -26.60 21.02 -61.45
C LEU A 222 -25.37 21.24 -62.32
N THR A 223 -25.30 20.56 -63.45
CA THR A 223 -24.25 20.75 -64.47
C THR A 223 -24.25 22.13 -65.10
N ARG A 224 -25.45 22.70 -65.29
CA ARG A 224 -25.67 24.06 -65.79
C ARG A 224 -26.93 24.65 -65.18
N ALA A 225 -27.16 25.94 -65.39
CA ALA A 225 -28.43 26.54 -65.04
C ALA A 225 -29.56 25.94 -65.91
N PRO A 226 -30.76 25.68 -65.36
CA PRO A 226 -31.93 25.32 -66.14
C PRO A 226 -32.28 26.41 -67.15
N ALA A 227 -32.67 26.01 -68.37
CA ALA A 227 -33.21 26.90 -69.38
C ALA A 227 -34.66 27.29 -69.05
N ALA A 228 -35.20 28.33 -69.70
CA ALA A 228 -36.54 28.86 -69.40
C ALA A 228 -37.69 27.85 -69.63
N ASN A 229 -37.46 26.87 -70.49
CA ASN A 229 -38.37 25.78 -70.85
C ASN A 229 -38.17 24.50 -70.01
N GLU A 230 -37.17 24.50 -69.12
CA GLU A 230 -36.81 23.38 -68.25
C GLU A 230 -37.33 23.62 -66.84
N ASN A 231 -38.07 22.65 -66.30
CA ASN A 231 -38.55 22.67 -64.93
C ASN A 231 -38.02 21.46 -64.16
N ILE A 232 -37.56 21.70 -62.94
CA ILE A 232 -37.08 20.66 -62.03
C ILE A 232 -38.15 20.41 -60.98
N VAL A 233 -38.61 19.16 -60.91
CA VAL A 233 -39.61 18.71 -59.95
C VAL A 233 -38.93 17.80 -58.91
N ILE A 234 -39.11 18.13 -57.64
CA ILE A 234 -38.69 17.28 -56.52
C ILE A 234 -39.84 16.33 -56.18
N LYS A 235 -39.55 15.03 -56.10
CA LYS A 235 -40.49 14.02 -55.61
C LYS A 235 -39.87 13.24 -54.47
N LEU A 236 -40.71 12.85 -53.51
CA LEU A 236 -40.33 12.06 -52.34
C LEU A 236 -40.93 10.66 -52.47
N PHE A 237 -40.14 9.64 -52.18
CA PHE A 237 -40.57 8.25 -52.20
C PHE A 237 -40.28 7.57 -50.87
N ASP A 238 -41.16 6.68 -50.44
CA ASP A 238 -40.95 5.82 -49.29
C ASP A 238 -40.18 4.54 -49.65
N ALA A 239 -39.96 3.67 -48.65
CA ALA A 239 -39.26 2.40 -48.81
C ALA A 239 -39.96 1.41 -49.76
N THR A 240 -41.26 1.61 -50.04
CA THR A 240 -42.04 0.81 -51.00
C THR A 240 -42.00 1.40 -52.41
N ASN A 241 -41.19 2.45 -52.62
CA ASN A 241 -41.09 3.19 -53.88
C ASN A 241 -42.41 3.88 -54.27
N LYS A 242 -43.29 4.15 -53.30
CA LYS A 242 -44.50 4.94 -53.50
C LYS A 242 -44.22 6.41 -53.28
N GLU A 243 -44.75 7.25 -54.15
CA GLU A 243 -44.60 8.70 -54.04
C GLU A 243 -45.37 9.20 -52.81
N VAL A 244 -44.65 9.88 -51.92
CA VAL A 244 -45.23 10.63 -50.81
C VAL A 244 -45.48 12.04 -51.32
N PRO A 245 -46.75 12.49 -51.36
CA PRO A 245 -47.07 13.80 -51.92
C PRO A 245 -46.37 14.89 -51.11
N LEU A 246 -45.82 15.89 -51.81
CA LEU A 246 -45.25 17.10 -51.22
C LEU A 246 -46.22 18.28 -51.35
N LYS A 247 -46.16 19.25 -50.44
CA LYS A 247 -47.05 20.42 -50.45
C LYS A 247 -47.02 21.12 -51.81
N PRO A 248 -48.16 21.64 -52.31
CA PRO A 248 -48.25 22.22 -53.67
C PRO A 248 -47.21 23.30 -53.98
N ALA A 249 -46.79 24.08 -52.98
CA ALA A 249 -45.79 25.12 -53.11
C ALA A 249 -44.44 24.64 -53.69
N TYR A 250 -44.12 23.35 -53.57
CA TYR A 250 -42.87 22.75 -54.02
C TYR A 250 -42.98 22.03 -55.37
N ARG A 251 -44.19 21.86 -55.92
CA ARG A 251 -44.41 21.11 -57.16
C ARG A 251 -43.96 21.89 -58.41
N ASN A 252 -43.95 23.23 -58.37
CA ASN A 252 -43.78 24.08 -59.56
C ASN A 252 -42.85 25.32 -59.39
N ASN A 253 -42.11 25.48 -58.28
CA ASN A 253 -41.43 26.74 -57.96
C ASN A 253 -39.89 26.70 -57.90
N ILE A 254 -39.26 25.67 -58.45
CA ILE A 254 -37.80 25.63 -58.56
C ILE A 254 -37.41 26.20 -59.93
N GLY A 255 -37.74 27.47 -60.13
CA GLY A 255 -37.84 28.06 -61.48
C GLY A 255 -37.52 29.55 -61.55
N LYS A 256 -36.56 30.04 -60.74
CA LYS A 256 -35.91 31.32 -61.06
C LYS A 256 -34.42 31.07 -61.35
N PRO A 257 -33.87 31.67 -62.42
CA PRO A 257 -32.58 31.28 -62.96
C PRO A 257 -31.47 31.88 -62.08
N THR A 258 -30.94 31.12 -61.12
CA THR A 258 -29.71 31.42 -60.35
C THR A 258 -29.63 30.47 -59.14
N PRO A 259 -28.50 29.83 -58.79
CA PRO A 259 -27.32 29.32 -59.51
C PRO A 259 -27.38 27.78 -59.73
N THR A 260 -26.30 27.16 -60.21
CA THR A 260 -26.14 25.70 -60.30
C THR A 260 -26.33 24.99 -58.96
N ASN A 261 -26.06 25.67 -57.84
CA ASN A 261 -26.24 25.17 -56.50
C ASN A 261 -27.57 25.64 -55.92
N GLN A 262 -28.44 24.70 -55.55
CA GLN A 262 -29.75 25.01 -55.00
C GLN A 262 -29.97 24.29 -53.67
N GLN A 263 -30.75 24.93 -52.81
CA GLN A 263 -31.17 24.36 -51.54
C GLN A 263 -32.64 24.71 -51.31
N VAL A 264 -33.45 23.68 -51.07
CA VAL A 264 -34.89 23.79 -50.85
C VAL A 264 -35.27 22.96 -49.63
N ILE A 265 -36.15 23.47 -48.78
CA ILE A 265 -36.72 22.70 -47.68
C ILE A 265 -38.12 22.28 -48.11
N VAL A 266 -38.33 20.98 -48.31
CA VAL A 266 -39.60 20.39 -48.72
C VAL A 266 -40.35 19.80 -47.53
N GLU A 267 -41.67 19.78 -47.63
CA GLU A 267 -42.58 19.28 -46.59
C GLU A 267 -43.60 18.33 -47.23
N PRO A 268 -43.86 17.15 -46.64
CA PRO A 268 -44.91 16.25 -47.10
C PRO A 268 -46.30 16.89 -46.96
N ASP A 269 -47.16 16.59 -47.92
CA ASP A 269 -48.56 16.99 -48.00
C ASP A 269 -49.45 16.05 -47.17
N SER A 270 -49.14 15.93 -45.89
CA SER A 270 -49.93 15.16 -44.95
C SER A 270 -50.52 16.10 -43.90
N ASP A 271 -51.82 15.99 -43.64
CA ASP A 271 -52.54 16.78 -42.64
C ASP A 271 -51.79 16.81 -41.31
N ALA A 272 -51.14 17.95 -41.03
CA ALA A 272 -50.54 18.56 -39.83
C ALA A 272 -50.01 17.72 -38.64
N ARG A 273 -50.16 16.40 -38.61
CA ARG A 273 -49.88 15.52 -37.46
C ARG A 273 -49.15 14.24 -37.82
N ARG A 274 -49.12 13.83 -39.10
CA ARG A 274 -48.34 12.66 -39.51
C ARG A 274 -46.89 13.06 -39.77
N LYS A 275 -46.06 12.88 -38.75
CA LYS A 275 -44.61 12.91 -38.89
C LYS A 275 -44.15 11.76 -39.79
N PHE A 276 -42.97 11.86 -40.36
CA PHE A 276 -42.39 10.76 -41.12
C PHE A 276 -42.42 9.46 -40.31
N SER A 277 -42.65 8.34 -40.99
CA SER A 277 -42.52 7.02 -40.35
C SER A 277 -41.06 6.59 -40.34
N ARG A 278 -40.73 5.61 -39.50
CA ARG A 278 -39.41 4.97 -39.55
C ARG A 278 -39.27 4.24 -40.89
N GLY A 279 -38.10 4.34 -41.50
CA GLY A 279 -37.83 3.67 -42.78
C GLY A 279 -36.85 4.42 -43.65
N ASN A 280 -36.65 3.89 -44.85
CA ASN A 280 -35.83 4.47 -45.88
C ASN A 280 -36.70 5.32 -46.81
N TYR A 281 -36.15 6.44 -47.24
CA TYR A 281 -36.82 7.39 -48.12
C TYR A 281 -35.82 7.83 -49.20
N SER A 282 -36.34 8.20 -50.35
CA SER A 282 -35.53 8.80 -51.42
C SER A 282 -36.16 10.08 -51.95
N ILE A 283 -35.32 11.10 -52.16
CA ILE A 283 -35.67 12.29 -52.92
C ILE A 283 -35.13 12.08 -54.34
N ARG A 284 -36.00 12.28 -55.32
CA ARG A 284 -35.65 12.22 -56.74
C ARG A 284 -35.94 13.55 -57.41
N LEU A 285 -34.99 13.99 -58.23
CA LEU A 285 -35.10 15.16 -59.07
C LEU A 285 -35.53 14.72 -60.47
N PHE A 286 -36.53 15.39 -61.02
CA PHE A 286 -37.05 15.12 -62.35
C PHE A 286 -37.01 16.36 -63.22
N LEU A 287 -36.51 16.22 -64.45
CA LEU A 287 -36.54 17.23 -65.48
C LEU A 287 -37.81 17.07 -66.33
N THR A 288 -38.47 18.19 -66.55
CA THR A 288 -39.49 18.35 -67.60
C THR A 288 -39.03 19.45 -68.55
N ASN A 289 -38.92 19.15 -69.83
CA ASN A 289 -38.59 20.11 -70.88
C ASN A 289 -39.75 20.13 -71.89
N VAL A 290 -40.46 21.24 -71.95
CA VAL A 290 -41.67 21.39 -72.77
C VAL A 290 -41.34 21.32 -74.27
N ASP A 291 -40.24 21.96 -74.69
CA ASP A 291 -39.89 22.08 -76.11
C ASP A 291 -39.35 20.76 -76.68
N GLN A 292 -38.71 19.95 -75.85
CA GLN A 292 -38.16 18.65 -76.23
C GLN A 292 -39.13 17.48 -75.96
N GLY A 293 -40.32 17.76 -75.42
CA GLY A 293 -41.30 16.73 -75.04
C GLY A 293 -40.83 15.79 -73.92
N ILE A 294 -39.78 16.18 -73.18
CA ILE A 294 -39.22 15.37 -72.08
C ILE A 294 -40.10 15.56 -70.85
N ASN A 295 -40.67 14.47 -70.34
CA ASN A 295 -41.52 14.49 -69.15
C ASN A 295 -40.97 13.57 -68.08
N ASN A 296 -40.77 14.09 -66.87
CA ASN A 296 -40.29 13.32 -65.70
C ASN A 296 -39.01 12.49 -65.96
N GLN A 297 -38.02 13.04 -66.65
CA GLN A 297 -36.71 12.38 -66.76
C GLN A 297 -35.97 12.48 -65.43
N SER A 298 -35.54 11.36 -64.85
CA SER A 298 -34.78 11.42 -63.60
C SER A 298 -33.38 12.01 -63.85
N ILE A 299 -33.03 13.01 -63.05
CA ILE A 299 -31.76 13.74 -63.18
C ILE A 299 -30.91 13.71 -61.89
N GLY A 300 -31.40 13.11 -60.82
CA GLY A 300 -30.67 12.96 -59.56
C GLY A 300 -31.48 12.24 -58.48
N ILE A 301 -30.77 11.58 -57.57
CA ILE A 301 -31.36 10.85 -56.45
C ILE A 301 -30.52 11.05 -55.18
N ALA A 302 -31.19 11.16 -54.04
CA ALA A 302 -30.58 11.09 -52.72
C ALA A 302 -31.44 10.24 -51.79
N GLU A 303 -30.79 9.37 -51.02
CA GLU A 303 -31.44 8.48 -50.07
C GLU A 303 -31.14 8.90 -48.65
N PHE A 304 -32.10 8.68 -47.75
CA PHE A 304 -31.92 8.91 -46.32
C PHE A 304 -32.78 7.94 -45.50
N SER A 305 -32.35 7.68 -44.27
CA SER A 305 -33.04 6.76 -43.36
C SER A 305 -33.49 7.45 -42.09
N LEU A 306 -34.67 7.09 -41.62
CA LEU A 306 -35.26 7.59 -40.38
C LEU A 306 -35.41 6.45 -39.35
N ARG A 307 -34.96 6.74 -38.13
CA ARG A 307 -34.95 5.84 -36.96
C ARG A 307 -36.01 6.20 -35.93
#